data_AF-H6MTH6-F1
#
_entry.id   AF-H6MTH6-F1
#
_cell.length_a   1.000
_cell.length_b   1.000
_cell.length_c   1.000
_cell.angle_alpha   90.00
_cell.angle_beta   90.00
_cell.angle_gamma   90.00
#
_symmetry.space_group_name_H-M   'P 1'
#
loop_
_entity.id
_entity.type
_entity.pdbx_description
1 polymer ?
#
loop_
_entity_poly.entity_id
_entity_poly.type
_entity_poly.pdbx_seq_one_letter_code
_entity_poly.pdbx_strand_id
1 'polypeptide(L)'
;MTTSDTRPSAWSLTIADITQAAVFAALIAALGLPGTITVGTAGVPITFQTLGVMLAGAILGPKKGTLSVVIFMVLAIAGLPILSGGRNGLTALSSPTAGFFVGFLPGVIVIGVLTALMMWTHTRSQTVPRYRVLPGIVINIIGGILVVYICGTIGLMIRADMTLWAAIAANGWFILGDTIKAVVAAVVAAQVHRGWPGLISPLRRPTHEASPSN
;
A
#
# COMPACT_ATOMS: atom_id res chain seq x y z
N MET A 1 19.86 28.76 30.81
CA MET A 1 19.72 28.65 29.34
C MET A 1 19.22 27.24 29.06
N THR A 2 17.90 27.07 29.01
CA THR A 2 17.25 25.77 28.82
C THR A 2 17.29 25.43 27.33
N THR A 3 18.04 24.39 26.96
CA THR A 3 17.94 23.80 25.63
C THR A 3 16.53 23.24 25.48
N SER A 4 15.72 23.82 24.59
CA SER A 4 14.43 23.24 24.24
C SER A 4 14.68 21.87 23.60
N ASP A 5 14.42 20.81 24.35
CA ASP A 5 14.44 19.42 23.89
C ASP A 5 13.34 19.25 22.82
N THR A 6 13.64 19.64 21.59
CA THR A 6 12.76 19.49 20.43
C THR A 6 12.75 18.03 19.99
N ARG A 7 12.14 17.17 20.80
CA ARG A 7 12.00 15.76 20.46
C ARG A 7 11.18 15.64 19.17
N PRO A 8 11.68 14.93 18.14
CA PRO A 8 10.92 14.72 16.91
C PRO A 8 9.58 14.07 17.24
N SER A 9 8.49 14.61 16.70
CA SER A 9 7.15 14.06 16.87
C SER A 9 7.09 12.63 16.32
N ALA A 10 6.15 11.80 16.80
CA ALA A 10 5.88 10.48 16.23
C ALA A 10 5.56 10.51 14.72
N TRP A 11 5.28 11.71 14.20
CA TRP A 11 4.98 11.99 12.79
C TRP A 11 6.15 12.59 11.99
N SER A 12 7.29 12.89 12.63
CA SER A 12 8.49 13.33 11.91
C SER A 12 8.93 12.30 10.85
N LEU A 13 9.36 12.79 9.70
CA LEU A 13 9.94 12.01 8.61
C LEU A 13 11.43 12.33 8.56
N THR A 14 12.25 11.30 8.65
CA THR A 14 13.70 11.44 8.42
C THR A 14 14.01 11.41 6.93
N ILE A 15 15.21 11.83 6.55
CA ILE A 15 15.69 11.70 5.15
C ILE A 15 15.61 10.23 4.71
N ALA A 16 15.95 9.28 5.58
CA ALA A 16 15.84 7.86 5.30
C ALA A 16 14.40 7.41 5.00
N ASP A 17 13.41 7.94 5.73
CA ASP A 17 12.00 7.61 5.51
C ASP A 17 11.50 8.12 4.15
N ILE A 18 11.94 9.32 3.75
CA ILE A 18 11.63 9.91 2.44
C ILE A 18 12.28 9.09 1.32
N THR A 19 13.55 8.72 1.48
CA THR A 19 14.27 7.88 0.51
C THR A 19 13.59 6.52 0.34
N GLN A 20 13.20 5.87 1.44
CA GLN A 20 12.46 4.60 1.39
C GLN A 20 11.13 4.76 0.65
N ALA A 21 10.40 5.85 0.89
CA ALA A 21 9.15 6.11 0.20
C ALA A 21 9.35 6.36 -1.31
N ALA A 22 10.40 7.10 -1.69
CA ALA A 22 10.75 7.34 -3.08
C ALA A 22 11.16 6.04 -3.81
N VAL A 23 11.94 5.18 -3.16
CA VAL A 23 12.32 3.86 -3.72
C VAL A 23 11.09 2.98 -3.95
N PHE A 24 10.13 2.97 -3.02
CA PHE A 24 8.89 2.22 -3.20
C PHE A 24 7.97 2.85 -4.26
N ALA A 25 7.94 4.17 -4.39
CA ALA A 25 7.25 4.83 -5.50
C ALA A 25 7.84 4.40 -6.85
N ALA A 26 9.18 4.36 -6.95
CA ALA A 26 9.89 3.87 -8.14
C ALA A 26 9.62 2.38 -8.39
N LEU A 27 9.56 1.55 -7.35
CA LEU A 27 9.18 0.14 -7.46
C LEU A 27 7.75 -0.02 -8.01
N ILE A 28 6.78 0.76 -7.52
CA ILE A 28 5.40 0.74 -8.04
C ILE A 28 5.38 1.14 -9.52
N ALA A 29 6.14 2.17 -9.91
CA ALA A 29 6.27 2.57 -11.31
C ALA A 29 6.92 1.46 -12.17
N ALA A 30 7.99 0.85 -11.68
CA ALA A 30 8.71 -0.22 -12.37
C ALA A 30 7.83 -1.46 -12.59
N LEU A 31 6.97 -1.80 -11.62
CA LEU A 31 5.98 -2.88 -11.75
C LEU A 31 4.87 -2.57 -12.77
N GLY A 32 4.79 -1.34 -13.30
CA GLY A 32 3.95 -0.99 -14.43
C GLY A 32 4.59 -1.28 -15.80
N LEU A 33 5.92 -1.46 -15.86
CA LEU A 33 6.67 -1.63 -17.13
C LEU A 33 6.44 -2.95 -17.86
N PRO A 34 6.24 -4.12 -17.21
CA PRO A 34 6.05 -5.40 -17.90
C PRO A 34 4.82 -5.46 -18.82
N GLY A 35 4.01 -4.39 -18.87
CA GLY A 35 2.83 -4.28 -19.70
C GLY A 35 1.56 -4.71 -18.97
N THR A 36 0.49 -4.88 -19.76
CA THR A 36 -0.84 -5.21 -19.25
C THR A 36 -1.46 -6.31 -20.09
N ILE A 37 -2.18 -7.22 -19.43
CA ILE A 37 -3.09 -8.13 -20.11
C ILE A 37 -4.49 -7.59 -19.88
N THR A 38 -5.11 -7.04 -20.91
CA THR A 38 -6.51 -6.62 -20.85
C THR A 38 -7.40 -7.84 -21.02
N VAL A 39 -8.24 -8.11 -20.03
CA VAL A 39 -9.13 -9.27 -20.02
C VAL A 39 -10.54 -8.84 -19.65
N GLY A 40 -11.52 -9.52 -20.24
CA GLY A 40 -12.91 -9.15 -20.14
C GLY A 40 -13.31 -7.96 -21.03
N THR A 41 -14.61 -7.67 -21.04
CA THR A 41 -15.22 -6.62 -21.88
C THR A 41 -15.09 -5.22 -21.29
N ALA A 42 -14.73 -5.10 -20.01
CA ALA A 42 -14.64 -3.82 -19.29
C ALA A 42 -13.36 -3.02 -19.62
N GLY A 43 -12.41 -3.58 -20.39
CA GLY A 43 -11.18 -2.89 -20.78
C GLY A 43 -10.22 -2.59 -19.63
N VAL A 44 -10.38 -3.25 -18.49
CA VAL A 44 -9.53 -3.06 -17.30
C VAL A 44 -8.33 -4.03 -17.38
N PRO A 45 -7.09 -3.50 -17.35
CA PRO A 45 -5.90 -4.34 -17.45
C PRO A 45 -5.55 -5.06 -16.14
N ILE A 46 -5.09 -6.30 -16.26
CA ILE A 46 -4.31 -6.96 -15.21
C ILE A 46 -2.93 -6.32 -15.18
N THR A 47 -2.51 -5.86 -14.00
CA THR A 47 -1.24 -5.16 -13.78
C THR A 47 -0.45 -5.82 -12.65
N PHE A 48 0.88 -5.67 -12.65
CA PHE A 48 1.69 -5.97 -11.47
C PHE A 48 1.78 -4.80 -10.49
N GLN A 49 1.21 -3.64 -10.84
CA GLN A 49 1.28 -2.43 -10.01
C GLN A 49 0.61 -2.57 -8.64
N THR A 50 -0.49 -3.32 -8.56
CA THR A 50 -1.16 -3.62 -7.28
C THR A 50 -0.26 -4.38 -6.30
N LEU A 51 0.68 -5.19 -6.80
CA LEU A 51 1.70 -5.84 -5.96
C LEU A 51 2.60 -4.80 -5.28
N GLY A 52 3.00 -3.76 -6.01
CA GLY A 52 3.82 -2.67 -5.46
C GLY A 52 3.11 -1.92 -4.33
N VAL A 53 1.81 -1.68 -4.49
CA VAL A 53 0.95 -1.06 -3.46
C VAL A 53 0.86 -1.94 -2.21
N MET A 54 0.66 -3.26 -2.41
CA MET A 54 0.64 -4.23 -1.30
C MET A 54 1.99 -4.27 -0.55
N LEU A 55 3.10 -4.33 -1.28
CA LEU A 55 4.45 -4.31 -0.71
C LEU A 55 4.72 -3.02 0.06
N ALA A 56 4.33 -1.85 -0.47
CA ALA A 56 4.50 -0.57 0.20
C ALA A 56 3.82 -0.55 1.58
N GLY A 57 2.57 -0.98 1.66
CA GLY A 57 1.84 -1.06 2.93
C GLY A 57 2.42 -2.11 3.88
N ALA A 58 2.72 -3.31 3.37
CA ALA A 58 3.17 -4.45 4.18
C ALA A 58 4.61 -4.29 4.69
N ILE A 59 5.48 -3.56 3.97
CA ILE A 59 6.89 -3.38 4.34
C ILE A 59 7.10 -2.05 5.07
N LEU A 60 6.58 -0.94 4.56
CA LEU A 60 6.86 0.38 5.08
C LEU A 60 5.83 0.86 6.13
N GLY A 61 4.69 0.16 6.25
CA GLY A 61 3.61 0.52 7.17
C GLY A 61 2.81 1.75 6.72
N PRO A 62 2.00 2.33 7.62
CA PRO A 62 0.97 3.29 7.22
C PRO A 62 1.54 4.64 6.80
N LYS A 63 2.61 5.13 7.43
CA LYS A 63 3.17 6.46 7.12
C LYS A 63 3.92 6.45 5.79
N LYS A 64 4.95 5.61 5.72
CA LYS A 64 5.88 5.55 4.58
C LYS A 64 5.27 4.86 3.37
N GLY A 65 4.45 3.83 3.57
CA GLY A 65 3.71 3.18 2.48
C GLY A 65 2.76 4.16 1.79
N THR A 66 1.99 4.91 2.57
CA THR A 66 1.11 5.98 2.04
C THR A 66 1.90 7.05 1.30
N LEU A 67 3.02 7.53 1.88
CA LEU A 67 3.88 8.51 1.20
C LEU A 67 4.39 7.99 -0.14
N SER A 68 4.77 6.70 -0.22
CA SER A 68 5.23 6.07 -1.47
C SER A 68 4.16 6.11 -2.56
N VAL A 69 2.92 5.75 -2.20
CA VAL A 69 1.79 5.77 -3.14
C VAL A 69 1.41 7.20 -3.51
N VAL A 70 1.44 8.15 -2.58
CA VAL A 70 1.20 9.57 -2.88
C VAL A 70 2.24 10.11 -3.87
N ILE A 71 3.54 9.85 -3.65
CA ILE A 71 4.60 10.26 -4.58
C ILE A 71 4.34 9.66 -5.96
N PHE A 72 4.07 8.35 -6.03
CA PHE A 72 3.75 7.68 -7.28
C PHE A 72 2.53 8.31 -7.99
N MET A 73 1.44 8.56 -7.27
CA MET A 73 0.23 9.14 -7.83
C MET A 73 0.45 10.58 -8.32
N VAL A 74 1.18 11.40 -7.56
CA VAL A 74 1.53 12.77 -7.96
C VAL A 74 2.35 12.78 -9.25
N LEU A 75 3.36 11.92 -9.35
CA LEU A 75 4.18 11.79 -10.56
C LEU A 75 3.34 11.34 -11.76
N ALA A 76 2.46 10.37 -11.56
CA ALA A 76 1.54 9.92 -12.60
C ALA A 76 0.60 11.05 -13.06
N ILE A 77 0.01 11.81 -12.13
CA ILE A 77 -0.89 12.93 -12.44
C ILE A 77 -0.13 14.07 -13.12
N ALA A 78 1.14 14.30 -12.76
CA ALA A 78 2.02 15.25 -13.43
C ALA A 78 2.34 14.87 -14.90
N GLY A 79 1.89 13.70 -15.36
CA GLY A 79 1.94 13.29 -16.76
C GLY A 79 2.94 12.18 -17.06
N LEU A 80 3.67 11.68 -16.07
CA LEU A 80 4.62 10.59 -16.30
C LEU A 80 3.88 9.30 -16.71
N PRO A 81 4.31 8.62 -17.79
CA PRO A 81 3.70 7.40 -18.30
C PRO A 81 4.11 6.16 -17.49
N ILE A 82 3.93 6.23 -16.17
CA ILE A 82 4.39 5.21 -15.20
C ILE A 82 3.29 4.25 -14.77
N LEU A 83 2.07 4.39 -15.29
CA LEU A 83 1.03 3.38 -15.13
C LEU A 83 1.20 2.30 -16.18
N SER A 84 0.70 1.12 -15.84
CA SER A 84 0.79 -0.04 -16.72
C SER A 84 0.18 0.24 -18.09
N GLY A 85 0.88 -0.19 -19.14
CA GLY A 85 0.51 0.10 -20.54
C GLY A 85 0.94 1.49 -21.02
N GLY A 86 1.91 2.14 -20.34
CA GLY A 86 2.43 3.46 -20.72
C GLY A 86 1.47 4.61 -20.43
N ARG A 87 0.52 4.39 -19.52
CA ARG A 87 -0.53 5.35 -19.17
C ARG A 87 -0.02 6.34 -18.12
N ASN A 88 -0.66 7.49 -18.03
CA ASN A 88 -0.41 8.47 -16.95
C ASN A 88 -1.65 8.63 -16.05
N GLY A 89 -1.51 9.37 -14.95
CA GLY A 89 -2.56 9.56 -13.96
C GLY A 89 -3.81 10.24 -14.53
N LEU A 90 -3.66 11.22 -15.43
CA LEU A 90 -4.80 11.89 -16.07
C LEU A 90 -5.60 10.93 -16.95
N THR A 91 -4.91 10.11 -17.76
CA THR A 91 -5.55 9.07 -18.58
C THR A 91 -6.18 7.95 -17.76
N ALA A 92 -5.67 7.69 -16.54
CA ALA A 92 -6.31 6.77 -15.62
C ALA A 92 -7.60 7.35 -15.03
N LEU A 93 -7.53 8.60 -14.56
CA LEU A 93 -8.67 9.30 -13.97
C LEU A 93 -9.80 9.55 -14.96
N SER A 94 -9.52 9.73 -16.25
CA SER A 94 -10.53 9.91 -17.30
C SER A 94 -11.14 8.61 -17.84
N SER A 95 -10.74 7.44 -17.33
CA SER A 95 -11.08 6.13 -17.88
C SER A 95 -11.85 5.23 -16.89
N PRO A 96 -12.34 4.05 -17.31
CA PRO A 96 -12.93 3.05 -16.43
C PRO A 96 -12.02 2.61 -15.26
N THR A 97 -10.70 2.80 -15.38
CA THR A 97 -9.74 2.42 -14.32
C THR A 97 -9.57 3.49 -13.23
N ALA A 98 -10.28 4.62 -13.29
CA ALA A 98 -10.14 5.73 -12.35
C ALA A 98 -10.31 5.29 -10.89
N GLY A 99 -11.31 4.44 -10.64
CA GLY A 99 -11.62 3.92 -9.32
C GLY A 99 -10.48 3.09 -8.72
N PHE A 100 -9.77 2.30 -9.53
CA PHE A 100 -8.63 1.51 -9.06
C PHE A 100 -7.43 2.39 -8.73
N PHE A 101 -7.14 3.38 -9.58
CA PHE A 101 -6.05 4.32 -9.36
C PHE A 101 -6.25 5.13 -8.07
N VAL A 102 -7.48 5.64 -7.85
CA VAL A 102 -7.82 6.32 -6.59
C VAL A 102 -7.81 5.32 -5.42
N GLY A 103 -8.24 4.08 -5.63
CA GLY A 103 -8.29 3.01 -4.65
C GLY A 103 -6.93 2.57 -4.10
N PHE A 104 -5.82 2.85 -4.80
CA PHE A 104 -4.47 2.55 -4.30
C PHE A 104 -4.17 3.26 -2.97
N LEU A 105 -4.66 4.49 -2.80
CA LEU A 105 -4.42 5.28 -1.61
C LEU A 105 -5.12 4.73 -0.35
N PRO A 106 -6.45 4.53 -0.32
CA PRO A 106 -7.09 3.89 0.83
C PRO A 106 -6.61 2.44 1.01
N GLY A 107 -6.30 1.72 -0.08
CA GLY A 107 -5.75 0.38 -0.03
C GLY A 107 -4.44 0.31 0.76
N VAL A 108 -3.44 1.13 0.41
CA VAL A 108 -2.14 1.12 1.11
C VAL A 108 -2.25 1.56 2.57
N ILE A 109 -3.15 2.51 2.86
CA ILE A 109 -3.42 2.96 4.23
C ILE A 109 -3.93 1.79 5.06
N VAL A 110 -4.93 1.05 4.56
CA VAL A 110 -5.49 -0.11 5.26
C VAL A 110 -4.45 -1.21 5.47
N ILE A 111 -3.67 -1.55 4.43
CA ILE A 111 -2.59 -2.55 4.55
C ILE A 111 -1.58 -2.11 5.60
N GLY A 112 -1.13 -0.86 5.54
CA GLY A 112 -0.14 -0.31 6.45
C GLY A 112 -0.62 -0.30 7.90
N VAL A 113 -1.83 0.19 8.15
CA VAL A 113 -2.43 0.26 9.50
C VAL A 113 -2.58 -1.15 10.09
N LEU A 114 -3.19 -2.07 9.35
CA LEU A 114 -3.40 -3.44 9.84
C LEU A 114 -2.07 -4.17 10.05
N THR A 115 -1.06 -3.94 9.20
CA THR A 115 0.29 -4.49 9.38
C THR A 115 0.93 -3.96 10.66
N ALA A 116 0.86 -2.65 10.90
CA ALA A 116 1.39 -2.03 12.11
C ALA A 116 0.67 -2.55 13.38
N LEU A 117 -0.66 -2.72 13.32
CA LEU A 117 -1.45 -3.28 14.42
C LEU A 117 -1.08 -4.74 14.71
N MET A 118 -0.90 -5.57 13.67
CA MET A 118 -0.47 -6.96 13.80
C MET A 118 0.90 -7.07 14.47
N MET A 119 1.85 -6.21 14.11
CA MET A 119 3.18 -6.21 14.72
C MET A 119 3.16 -5.71 16.17
N TRP A 120 2.31 -4.73 16.45
CA TRP A 120 2.25 -4.11 17.78
C TRP A 120 1.60 -5.02 18.82
N THR A 121 0.49 -5.69 18.49
CA THR A 121 -0.25 -6.54 19.44
C THR A 121 0.57 -7.70 20.00
N HIS A 122 1.58 -8.20 19.28
CA HIS A 122 2.47 -9.26 19.75
C HIS A 122 3.76 -8.77 20.45
N THR A 123 4.05 -7.47 20.44
CA THR A 123 5.23 -6.91 21.13
C THR A 123 5.05 -6.82 22.65
N ARG A 124 3.84 -7.09 23.18
CA ARG A 124 3.56 -7.07 24.63
C ARG A 124 4.25 -8.19 25.42
N SER A 125 4.83 -9.18 24.74
CA SER A 125 5.54 -10.32 25.33
C SER A 125 7.00 -10.33 24.86
N GLN A 126 7.83 -9.37 25.29
CA GLN A 126 9.32 -9.36 25.26
C GLN A 126 10.04 -9.93 24.01
N THR A 127 9.36 -10.10 22.88
CA THR A 127 9.81 -10.82 21.70
C THR A 127 9.76 -9.85 20.54
N VAL A 128 10.80 -9.87 19.72
CA VAL A 128 10.96 -9.01 18.54
C VAL A 128 9.69 -9.07 17.67
N PRO A 129 9.09 -7.93 17.27
CA PRO A 129 7.91 -7.90 16.41
C PRO A 129 8.20 -8.68 15.12
N ARG A 130 7.45 -9.76 14.89
CA ARG A 130 7.64 -10.66 13.75
C ARG A 130 6.45 -10.58 12.80
N TYR A 131 6.71 -10.25 11.54
CA TYR A 131 5.70 -10.32 10.49
C TYR A 131 5.27 -11.79 10.28
N ARG A 132 3.97 -12.06 10.37
CA ARG A 132 3.39 -13.39 10.17
C ARG A 132 2.77 -13.46 8.78
N VAL A 133 3.17 -14.46 7.98
CA VAL A 133 2.74 -14.59 6.58
C VAL A 133 1.23 -14.73 6.47
N LEU A 134 0.60 -15.63 7.25
CA LEU A 134 -0.85 -15.89 7.15
C LEU A 134 -1.71 -14.64 7.41
N PRO A 135 -1.57 -13.92 8.55
CA PRO A 135 -2.27 -12.65 8.73
C PRO A 135 -1.87 -11.60 7.69
N GLY A 136 -0.61 -11.58 7.25
CA GLY A 136 -0.14 -10.70 6.18
C GLY A 136 -0.89 -10.90 4.85
N ILE A 137 -1.17 -12.15 4.47
CA ILE A 137 -1.99 -12.48 3.29
C ILE A 137 -3.39 -11.87 3.44
N VAL A 138 -4.03 -12.08 4.59
CA VAL A 138 -5.38 -11.54 4.87
C VAL A 138 -5.39 -10.02 4.80
N ILE A 139 -4.38 -9.36 5.37
CA ILE A 139 -4.22 -7.91 5.34
C ILE A 139 -4.09 -7.39 3.90
N ASN A 140 -3.26 -8.06 3.08
CA ASN A 140 -3.09 -7.71 1.66
C ASN A 140 -4.38 -7.95 0.85
N ILE A 141 -5.16 -9.00 1.16
CA ILE A 141 -6.47 -9.23 0.52
C ILE A 141 -7.44 -8.10 0.88
N ILE A 142 -7.53 -7.71 2.16
CA ILE A 142 -8.44 -6.65 2.61
C ILE A 142 -8.08 -5.32 1.94
N GLY A 143 -6.84 -4.86 2.07
CA GLY A 143 -6.50 -3.53 1.56
C GLY A 143 -6.17 -3.51 0.07
N GLY A 144 -5.49 -4.53 -0.46
CA GLY A 144 -5.01 -4.56 -1.83
C GLY A 144 -6.00 -5.13 -2.84
N ILE A 145 -7.03 -5.85 -2.38
CA ILE A 145 -8.09 -6.41 -3.24
C ILE A 145 -9.43 -5.77 -2.86
N LEU A 146 -9.95 -6.04 -1.66
CA LEU A 146 -11.30 -5.62 -1.29
C LEU A 146 -11.49 -4.10 -1.35
N VAL A 147 -10.63 -3.33 -0.69
CA VAL A 147 -10.71 -1.86 -0.70
C VAL A 147 -10.50 -1.28 -2.10
N VAL A 148 -9.49 -1.78 -2.83
CA VAL A 148 -9.20 -1.33 -4.19
C VAL A 148 -10.37 -1.65 -5.13
N TYR A 149 -11.00 -2.82 -5.02
CA TYR A 149 -12.13 -3.22 -5.85
C TYR A 149 -13.42 -2.49 -5.50
N ILE A 150 -13.63 -2.11 -4.23
CA ILE A 150 -14.76 -1.23 -3.89
C ILE A 150 -14.62 0.10 -4.63
N CYS A 151 -13.44 0.73 -4.57
CA CYS A 151 -13.17 1.95 -5.33
C CYS A 151 -13.25 1.73 -6.85
N GLY A 152 -12.70 0.62 -7.34
CA GLY A 152 -12.74 0.22 -8.75
C GLY A 152 -14.16 0.02 -9.29
N THR A 153 -15.01 -0.68 -8.53
CA THR A 153 -16.42 -0.92 -8.85
C THR A 153 -17.19 0.41 -8.96
N ILE A 154 -17.01 1.30 -7.99
CA ILE A 154 -17.61 2.65 -8.03
C ILE A 154 -17.11 3.41 -9.27
N GLY A 155 -15.82 3.33 -9.57
CA GLY A 155 -15.24 3.93 -10.77
C GLY A 155 -15.85 3.39 -12.06
N LEU A 156 -16.04 2.07 -12.17
CA LEU A 156 -16.66 1.42 -13.33
C LEU A 156 -18.12 1.83 -13.51
N MET A 157 -18.87 1.93 -12.42
CA MET A 157 -20.27 2.40 -12.47
C MET A 157 -20.36 3.84 -12.99
N ILE A 158 -19.45 4.72 -12.57
CA ILE A 158 -19.48 6.14 -12.95
C ILE A 158 -18.90 6.38 -14.35
N ARG A 159 -17.87 5.63 -14.76
CA ARG A 159 -17.09 5.90 -15.98
C ARG A 159 -17.43 5.02 -17.17
N ALA A 160 -18.04 3.87 -16.93
CA ALA A 160 -18.39 2.89 -17.96
C ALA A 160 -19.89 2.52 -17.95
N ASP A 161 -20.71 3.28 -17.22
CA ASP A 161 -22.17 3.11 -17.09
C ASP A 161 -22.59 1.66 -16.79
N MET A 162 -21.73 0.93 -16.06
CA MET A 162 -21.99 -0.46 -15.70
C MET A 162 -22.97 -0.55 -14.54
N THR A 163 -23.85 -1.55 -14.59
CA THR A 163 -24.65 -1.93 -13.40
C THR A 163 -23.73 -2.44 -12.30
N LEU A 164 -24.16 -2.37 -11.04
CA LEU A 164 -23.40 -2.87 -9.89
C LEU A 164 -22.95 -4.33 -10.10
N TRP A 165 -23.87 -5.18 -10.56
CA TRP A 165 -23.57 -6.59 -10.83
C TRP A 165 -22.55 -6.78 -11.94
N ALA A 166 -22.65 -6.01 -13.03
CA ALA A 166 -21.70 -6.09 -14.13
C ALA A 166 -20.30 -5.60 -13.69
N ALA A 167 -20.23 -4.54 -12.88
CA ALA A 167 -18.96 -4.02 -12.36
C ALA A 167 -18.29 -4.99 -11.38
N ILE A 168 -19.05 -5.65 -10.50
CA ILE A 168 -18.53 -6.71 -9.62
C ILE A 168 -18.05 -7.91 -10.44
N ALA A 169 -18.84 -8.35 -11.43
CA ALA A 169 -18.48 -9.48 -12.28
C ALA A 169 -17.19 -9.21 -13.07
N ALA A 170 -16.98 -7.98 -13.54
CA ALA A 170 -15.75 -7.58 -14.24
C ALA A 170 -14.49 -7.76 -13.36
N ASN A 171 -14.59 -7.54 -12.04
CA ASN A 171 -13.49 -7.74 -11.11
C ASN A 171 -13.14 -9.22 -10.87
N GLY A 172 -14.06 -10.14 -11.17
CA GLY A 172 -13.88 -11.57 -10.94
C GLY A 172 -12.61 -12.13 -11.58
N TRP A 173 -12.25 -11.63 -12.76
CA TRP A 173 -11.07 -12.07 -13.50
C TRP A 173 -9.74 -11.72 -12.82
N PHE A 174 -9.74 -10.69 -11.98
CA PHE A 174 -8.55 -10.18 -11.31
C PHE A 174 -8.24 -10.93 -10.00
N ILE A 175 -9.25 -11.57 -9.39
CA ILE A 175 -9.16 -12.19 -8.06
C ILE A 175 -8.02 -13.22 -7.99
N LEU A 176 -7.91 -14.10 -8.99
CA LEU A 176 -6.89 -15.15 -8.97
C LEU A 176 -5.48 -14.54 -8.97
N GLY A 177 -5.22 -13.62 -9.89
CA GLY A 177 -3.92 -12.96 -10.01
C GLY A 177 -3.58 -12.12 -8.77
N ASP A 178 -4.55 -11.41 -8.21
CA ASP A 178 -4.34 -10.56 -7.05
C ASP A 178 -4.18 -11.35 -5.75
N THR A 179 -4.79 -12.53 -5.65
CA THR A 179 -4.56 -13.46 -4.53
C THR A 179 -3.11 -13.96 -4.55
N ILE A 180 -2.57 -14.32 -5.72
CA ILE A 180 -1.15 -14.69 -5.86
C ILE A 180 -0.25 -13.53 -5.44
N LYS A 181 -0.56 -12.30 -5.87
CA LYS A 181 0.19 -11.10 -5.46
C LYS A 181 0.13 -10.87 -3.95
N ALA A 182 -1.02 -11.07 -3.32
CA ALA A 182 -1.17 -10.94 -1.87
C ALA A 182 -0.29 -11.95 -1.10
N VAL A 183 -0.18 -13.18 -1.61
CA VAL A 183 0.74 -14.20 -1.08
C VAL A 183 2.19 -13.78 -1.26
N VAL A 184 2.59 -13.38 -2.46
CA VAL A 184 3.95 -12.90 -2.75
C VAL A 184 4.31 -11.72 -1.86
N ALA A 185 3.43 -10.71 -1.75
CA ALA A 185 3.64 -9.55 -0.90
C ALA A 185 3.86 -9.93 0.56
N ALA A 186 3.04 -10.84 1.10
CA ALA A 186 3.17 -11.29 2.49
C ALA A 186 4.47 -12.07 2.74
N VAL A 187 4.87 -12.93 1.81
CA VAL A 187 6.14 -13.69 1.91
C VAL A 187 7.34 -12.75 1.84
N VAL A 188 7.35 -11.83 0.87
CA VAL A 188 8.44 -10.85 0.72
C VAL A 188 8.52 -9.95 1.96
N ALA A 189 7.39 -9.42 2.44
CA ALA A 189 7.35 -8.60 3.65
C ALA A 189 7.88 -9.38 4.87
N ALA A 190 7.53 -10.67 4.99
CA ALA A 190 8.05 -11.50 6.07
C ALA A 190 9.58 -11.63 6.04
N GLN A 191 10.20 -11.76 4.86
CA GLN A 191 11.66 -11.83 4.75
C GLN A 191 12.33 -10.49 5.02
N VAL A 192 11.76 -9.39 4.52
CA VAL A 192 12.30 -8.05 4.75
C VAL A 192 12.29 -7.72 6.25
N HIS A 193 11.20 -7.98 6.95
CA HIS A 193 11.10 -7.73 8.40
C HIS A 193 11.98 -8.66 9.24
N ARG A 194 12.39 -9.83 8.72
CA ARG A 194 13.37 -10.69 9.37
C ARG A 194 14.79 -10.15 9.26
N GLY A 195 15.16 -9.58 8.10
CA GLY A 195 16.49 -9.00 7.88
C GLY A 195 16.64 -7.59 8.43
N TRP A 196 15.56 -6.82 8.47
CA TRP A 196 15.55 -5.41 8.88
C TRP A 196 14.43 -5.13 9.89
N PRO A 197 14.54 -5.65 11.13
CA PRO A 197 13.56 -5.39 12.17
C PRO A 197 13.54 -3.89 12.51
N GLY A 198 12.36 -3.28 12.57
CA GLY A 198 12.19 -1.87 12.93
C GLY A 198 11.87 -0.91 11.77
N LEU A 199 11.63 -1.42 10.55
CA LEU A 199 11.21 -0.59 9.42
C LEU A 199 9.90 0.17 9.68
N ILE A 200 8.99 -0.40 10.47
CA ILE A 200 7.71 0.20 10.83
C ILE A 200 7.83 0.86 12.20
N SER A 201 7.63 2.18 12.24
CA SER A 201 7.60 2.91 13.50
C SER A 201 6.38 2.51 14.34
N PRO A 202 6.52 2.29 15.67
CA PRO A 202 5.41 1.97 16.55
C PRO A 202 4.31 3.05 16.54
N LEU A 203 3.04 2.63 16.55
CA LEU A 203 1.88 3.54 16.61
C LEU A 203 1.79 4.31 17.94
N ARG A 204 2.39 3.79 19.03
CA ARG A 204 2.47 4.44 20.33
C ARG A 204 3.83 4.12 20.97
N ARG A 205 4.61 5.14 21.35
CA ARG A 205 5.81 4.94 22.20
C ARG A 205 5.34 4.61 23.63
N PRO A 206 5.97 3.66 24.34
CA PRO A 206 5.72 3.48 25.77
C PRO A 206 5.99 4.80 26.49
N THR A 207 5.04 5.28 27.28
CA THR A 207 5.33 6.29 28.29
C THR A 207 6.34 5.67 29.25
N HIS A 208 7.60 6.13 29.21
CA HIS A 208 8.51 5.90 30.33
C HIS A 208 7.84 6.53 31.54
N GLU A 209 7.32 5.71 32.46
CA GLU A 209 7.02 6.17 33.81
C GLU A 209 8.29 6.83 34.34
N ALA A 210 8.16 8.07 34.79
CA ALA A 210 9.25 8.81 35.39
C ALA A 210 9.84 7.95 36.51
N SER A 211 11.12 7.60 36.41
CA SER A 211 11.82 6.97 37.52
C SER A 211 11.65 7.86 38.74
N PRO A 212 11.18 7.35 39.90
CA PRO A 212 11.18 8.13 41.11
C PRO A 212 12.63 8.53 41.38
N SER A 213 12.86 9.84 41.45
CA SER A 213 14.12 10.42 41.91
C SER A 213 14.34 10.00 43.35
N ASN A 214 15.41 9.23 43.61
CA ASN A 214 15.98 9.07 44.94
C ASN A 214 16.93 10.23 45.23
#